data_AF-A0A413YIN7-F1
#
_entry.id   AF-A0A413YIN7-F1
#
_cell.length_a   1.000
_cell.length_b   1.000
_cell.length_c   1.000
_cell.angle_alpha   90.00
_cell.angle_beta   90.00
_cell.angle_gamma   90.00
#
_symmetry.space_group_name_H-M   'P 1'
#
loop_
_entity.id
_entity.type
_entity.pdbx_description
1 polymer ?
#
loop_
_entity_poly.entity_id
_entity_poly.type
_entity_poly.pdbx_seq_one_letter_code
_entity_poly.pdbx_strand_id
1 'polypeptide(L)' 'MKYRIERMEGQHCHFVNGRTELLAYLEQAPAGTVTDIRKVYQNGVTDSVMEIYLPYIRGRKSF' A
#
# COMPACT_ATOMS: atom_id res chain seq x y z
N MET A 1 8.90 2.60 10.25
CA MET A 1 9.12 2.30 8.81
C MET A 1 8.02 3.01 8.04
N LYS A 2 8.37 3.83 7.04
CA LYS A 2 7.39 4.61 6.28
C LYS A 2 6.96 3.85 5.05
N TYR A 3 5.68 3.92 4.70
CA TYR A 3 5.15 3.36 3.46
C TYR A 3 4.47 4.46 2.65
N ARG A 4 4.57 4.36 1.32
CA ARG A 4 3.83 5.15 0.35
C ARG A 4 2.89 4.21 -0.39
N ILE A 5 1.60 4.49 -0.35
CA ILE A 5 0.56 3.72 -1.02
C ILE A 5 0.21 4.47 -2.30
N GLU A 6 0.49 3.85 -3.44
CA GLU A 6 0.10 4.36 -4.74
C GLU A 6 -1.35 3.98 -5.02
N ARG A 7 -2.06 4.90 -5.67
CA ARG A 7 -3.45 4.71 -6.09
C ARG A 7 -3.56 4.91 -7.60
N MET A 8 -4.76 4.69 -8.15
CA MET A 8 -5.00 4.94 -9.59
C MET A 8 -4.52 6.33 -10.00
N GLU A 9 -4.09 6.45 -11.27
CA GLU A 9 -3.61 7.71 -11.83
C GLU A 9 -4.57 8.88 -11.54
N GLY A 10 -3.98 10.01 -11.14
CA GLY A 10 -4.72 11.21 -10.73
C GLY A 10 -5.14 11.24 -9.25
N GLN A 11 -5.06 10.12 -8.51
CA GLN A 11 -5.25 10.13 -7.07
C GLN A 11 -3.94 10.42 -6.34
N HIS A 12 -3.99 11.26 -5.30
CA HIS A 12 -2.81 11.51 -4.46
C HIS A 12 -2.33 10.21 -3.82
N CYS A 13 -1.02 10.04 -3.64
CA CYS A 13 -0.50 8.94 -2.83
C CYS A 13 -0.81 9.16 -1.33
N HIS A 14 -0.79 8.09 -0.54
CA HIS A 14 -0.98 8.16 0.91
C HIS A 14 0.26 7.63 1.65
N PHE A 15 0.61 8.25 2.78
CA PHE A 15 1.76 7.84 3.57
C PHE A 15 1.33 7.39 4.96
N VAL A 16 1.93 6.30 5.43
CA VAL A 16 1.70 5.74 6.76
C VAL A 16 3.02 5.37 7.42
N ASN A 17 3.07 5.41 8.75
CA ASN A 17 4.29 5.28 9.56
C ASN A 17 4.39 3.95 10.29
N GLY A 18 4.04 2.86 9.63
CA GLY A 18 4.28 1.54 10.17
C GLY A 18 3.42 0.48 9.50
N ARG A 19 3.72 -0.78 9.81
CA ARG A 19 2.94 -1.91 9.30
C ARG A 19 1.51 -1.89 9.83
N THR A 20 1.30 -1.53 11.09
CA THR A 20 -0.03 -1.48 11.71
C THR A 20 -0.95 -0.49 11.00
N GLU A 21 -0.48 0.74 10.77
CA GLU A 21 -1.24 1.76 10.03
C GLU A 21 -1.47 1.35 8.56
N LEU A 22 -0.47 0.73 7.94
CA LEU A 22 -0.62 0.19 6.58
C LEU A 22 -1.74 -0.85 6.52
N LEU A 23 -1.76 -1.84 7.42
CA LEU A 23 -2.80 -2.86 7.42
C LEU A 23 -4.19 -2.26 7.67
N ALA A 24 -4.31 -1.36 8.64
CA ALA A 24 -5.56 -0.66 8.91
C ALA A 24 -6.07 0.12 7.68
N TYR A 25 -5.17 0.71 6.91
CA TYR A 25 -5.50 1.38 5.65
C TYR A 25 -5.97 0.37 4.58
N LEU A 26 -5.23 -0.73 4.36
CA LEU A 26 -5.54 -1.71 3.31
C LEU A 26 -6.87 -2.44 3.54
N GLU A 27 -7.25 -2.66 4.80
CA GLU A 27 -8.56 -3.23 5.16
C GLU A 27 -9.74 -2.32 4.81
N GLN A 28 -9.52 -1.01 4.73
CA GLN A 28 -10.53 -0.01 4.42
C GLN A 28 -10.49 0.43 2.95
N ALA A 29 -9.39 0.16 2.26
CA ALA A 29 -9.21 0.52 0.86
C ALA A 29 -10.21 -0.26 -0.03
N PRO A 30 -10.93 0.42 -0.94
CA PRO A 30 -11.78 -0.26 -1.90
C PRO A 30 -10.97 -1.18 -2.83
N ALA A 31 -11.60 -2.26 -3.27
CA ALA A 31 -10.96 -3.21 -4.17
C ALA A 31 -10.47 -2.51 -5.45
N GLY A 32 -9.22 -2.78 -5.86
CA GLY A 32 -8.64 -2.23 -7.08
C GLY A 32 -8.15 -0.78 -6.99
N THR A 33 -8.26 -0.10 -5.84
CA THR A 33 -7.78 1.29 -5.73
C THR A 33 -6.29 1.40 -5.43
N VAL A 34 -5.69 0.40 -4.79
CA VAL A 34 -4.26 0.35 -4.48
C VAL A 34 -3.52 -0.26 -5.66
N THR A 35 -2.63 0.52 -6.28
CA THR A 35 -1.86 0.11 -7.47
C THR A 35 -0.48 -0.41 -7.12
N ASP A 36 0.17 0.15 -6.08
CA ASP A 36 1.45 -0.30 -5.55
C ASP A 36 1.59 0.11 -4.07
N ILE A 37 2.50 -0.55 -3.35
CA ILE A 37 2.87 -0.20 -1.97
C ILE A 37 4.40 -0.13 -1.93
N ARG A 38 4.93 1.06 -1.64
CA ARG A 38 6.37 1.30 -1.54
C ARG A 38 6.79 1.40 -0.08
N LYS A 39 7.80 0.65 0.33
CA LYS A 39 8.52 0.88 1.58
C LYS A 39 9.53 2.00 1.36
N VAL A 40 9.55 2.99 2.25
CA VAL A 40 10.44 4.16 2.18
C VAL A 40 11.47 4.08 3.29
N TYR A 41 12.75 3.97 2.92
CA TYR A 41 13.87 3.92 3.86
C TYR A 41 14.31 5.33 4.27
N GLN A 42 15.07 5.42 5.35
CA GLN A 42 15.58 6.71 5.87
C GLN A 42 16.47 7.44 4.87
N ASN A 43 17.17 6.70 3.99
CA ASN A 43 17.99 7.25 2.92
C ASN A 43 17.18 7.67 1.67
N GLY A 44 15.85 7.58 1.70
CA GLY A 44 14.97 7.96 0.59
C GLY A 44 14.79 6.89 -0.49
N VAL A 45 15.55 5.79 -0.44
CA VAL A 45 15.34 4.65 -1.34
C VAL A 45 13.94 4.07 -1.11
N THR A 46 13.35 3.52 -2.18
CA THR A 46 12.05 2.86 -2.09
C THR A 46 12.04 1.51 -2.79
N ASP A 47 11.39 0.53 -2.18
CA ASP A 47 11.14 -0.80 -2.77
C ASP A 47 9.64 -1.04 -2.86
N SER A 48 9.18 -1.64 -3.96
CA SER A 48 7.82 -2.18 -4.01
C SER A 48 7.74 -3.41 -3.11
N VAL A 49 6.70 -3.44 -2.28
CA VAL A 49 6.36 -4.56 -1.40
C VAL A 49 4.93 -5.04 -1.67
N MET A 50 4.36 -4.70 -2.83
CA MET A 50 2.97 -4.98 -3.17
C MET A 50 2.63 -6.47 -3.03
N GLU A 51 3.49 -7.36 -3.50
CA GLU A 51 3.28 -8.81 -3.44
C GLU A 51 3.12 -9.33 -2.00
N ILE A 52 3.86 -8.75 -1.05
CA ILE A 52 3.80 -9.09 0.37
C ILE A 52 2.46 -8.69 0.97
N TYR A 53 1.91 -7.57 0.50
CA TYR A 53 0.71 -6.96 1.08
C TYR A 53 -0.59 -7.24 0.29
N LEU A 54 -0.48 -7.87 -0.88
CA LEU A 54 -1.60 -8.25 -1.73
C LEU A 54 -2.72 -9.00 -0.98
N PRO A 55 -2.43 -9.93 -0.05
CA PRO A 55 -3.48 -10.64 0.70
C PRO A 55 -4.31 -9.77 1.64
N TYR A 56 -3.83 -8.58 2.00
CA TYR A 56 -4.51 -7.67 2.94
C TYR A 56 -5.39 -6.64 2.23
N ILE A 57 -5.36 -6.59 0.90
CA ILE A 57 -6.22 -5.71 0.11
C ILE A 57 -7.56 -6.43 -0.08
N ARG A 58 -8.61 -5.89 0.53
CA ARG A 58 -9.97 -6.45 0.38
C ARG A 58 -10.37 -6.50 -1.10
N GLY A 59 -10.88 -7.65 -1.54
CA GLY A 59 -11.51 -7.81 -2.87
C GLY A 59 -10.67 -8.50 -3.96
N ARG A 60 -9.39 -8.81 -3.73
CA ARG A 60 -8.68 -9.81 -4.56
C ARG A 60 -8.94 -11.21 -4.02
N LYS A 61 -10.19 -11.67 -4.10
CA LYS A 61 -10.43 -13.11 -4.12
C LYS A 61 -9.87 -13.60 -5.46
N SER A 62 -8.86 -14.47 -5.42
CA SER A 62 -8.42 -15.20 -6.61
C SER A 62 -9.64 -15.84 -7.27
N PHE A 63 -9.87 -15.53 -8.53
CA PHE A 63 -10.63 -16.38 -9.44
C PHE A 63 -9.71 -17.52 -9.89
#